data_AF-A0A7N0RG15-F1
#
_entry.id   AF-A0A7N0RG15-F1
#
_cell.length_a   1.000
_cell.length_b   1.000
_cell.length_c   1.000
_cell.angle_alpha   90.00
_cell.angle_beta   90.00
_cell.angle_gamma   90.00
#
_symmetry.space_group_name_H-M   'P 1'
#
loop_
_entity.id
_entity.type
_entity.pdbx_description
1 polymer ?
#
loop_
_entity_poly.entity_id
_entity_poly.type
_entity_poly.pdbx_seq_one_letter_code
_entity_poly.pdbx_strand_id
1 'polypeptide(L)'
;MDQSLWHPLFIAANSHDKTDCLEILIKFSQTMDGRAHLASQNILFPVLKLLESVSYPQDRDLLVSSLKLLRNLCAGNIYNQNLFVELKGVSAILSLLTSVRSSAVLDDGVVRIGLQLLGNVSLAGEEHQRAVWQQLFPTEFAWIAKIQRCNTCDPLCMIIYLCSDGSSEMAVQLFEDQGLSLIAEIIRTTSRVASVDFASRSSSGLPTGSPLIDVLGYSLTLIRDLCAQGDSKDASAEFVDSIISSGLLELLLDLLRQLEPPAIVKKGMDQAGSSSPFPSKLCPYKGFRRDIVGVIGNCAFHRKHVQDYIRKKNGIILLLQQCVTDEENPYLREWGIWSIRNLLEDNLENQKEVADLKIQGAVDVPEISGLGIKLEVDKQTGHARLVNIPT
;
A
#
# COMPACT_ATOMS: atom_id res chain seq x y z
N MET A 1 37.70 9.91 12.61
CA MET A 1 36.45 10.71 12.55
C MET A 1 36.84 12.17 12.70
N ASP A 2 36.54 13.01 11.72
CA ASP A 2 36.94 14.43 11.70
C ASP A 2 36.17 15.23 12.76
N GLN A 3 36.90 15.92 13.66
CA GLN A 3 36.29 16.76 14.70
C GLN A 3 35.53 17.96 14.10
N SER A 4 35.87 18.37 12.87
CA SER A 4 35.21 19.48 12.19
C SER A 4 33.73 19.22 11.90
N LEU A 5 33.35 17.95 11.66
CA LEU A 5 31.97 17.56 11.35
C LEU A 5 31.02 17.70 12.55
N TRP A 6 31.55 17.61 13.77
CA TRP A 6 30.76 17.70 14.99
C TRP A 6 30.50 19.14 15.44
N HIS A 7 31.34 20.09 15.04
CA HIS A 7 31.24 21.48 15.49
C HIS A 7 29.89 22.13 15.16
N PRO A 8 29.34 22.02 13.93
CA PRO A 8 28.00 22.55 13.63
C PRO A 8 26.90 21.87 14.45
N LEU A 9 27.04 20.56 14.71
CA LEU A 9 26.05 19.80 15.47
C LEU A 9 26.04 20.22 16.94
N PHE A 10 27.21 20.41 17.54
CA PHE A 10 27.34 20.88 18.91
C PHE A 10 26.74 22.26 19.12
N ILE A 11 26.93 23.18 18.16
CA ILE A 11 26.30 24.50 18.19
C ILE A 11 24.78 24.37 18.12
N ALA A 12 24.27 23.59 17.16
CA ALA A 12 22.83 23.42 16.95
C ALA A 12 22.13 22.74 18.14
N ALA A 13 22.80 21.78 18.80
CA ALA A 13 22.28 21.07 19.95
C ALA A 13 22.51 21.79 21.29
N ASN A 14 23.39 22.80 21.31
CA ASN A 14 23.95 23.38 22.54
C ASN A 14 24.51 22.29 23.50
N SER A 15 25.26 21.34 22.95
CA SER A 15 25.88 20.23 23.69
C SER A 15 27.29 19.97 23.16
N HIS A 16 28.17 19.44 24.02
CA HIS A 16 29.55 19.07 23.66
C HIS A 16 29.76 17.55 23.69
N ASP A 17 28.76 16.79 24.12
CA ASP A 17 28.76 15.33 24.08
C ASP A 17 28.10 14.84 22.78
N LYS A 18 28.70 13.86 22.12
CA LYS A 18 28.25 13.36 20.80
C LYS A 18 26.90 12.67 20.86
N THR A 19 26.66 11.89 21.92
CA THR A 19 25.42 11.13 22.09
C THR A 19 24.29 12.09 22.42
N ASP A 20 24.49 12.95 23.42
CA ASP A 20 23.51 13.96 23.82
C ASP A 20 23.18 14.90 22.65
N CYS A 21 24.19 15.30 21.88
CA CYS A 21 24.02 16.14 20.70
C CYS A 21 23.06 15.51 19.69
N LEU A 22 23.25 14.25 19.32
CA LEU A 22 22.37 13.58 18.36
C LEU A 22 20.97 13.36 18.93
N GLU A 23 20.84 13.00 20.21
CA GLU A 23 19.52 12.83 20.85
C GLU A 23 18.71 14.12 20.86
N ILE A 24 19.32 15.26 21.20
CA ILE A 24 18.70 16.58 21.19
C ILE A 24 18.23 16.93 19.77
N LEU A 25 19.09 16.76 18.76
CA LEU A 25 18.75 17.08 17.36
C LEU A 25 17.67 16.16 16.81
N ILE A 26 17.69 14.86 17.15
CA ILE A 26 16.64 13.91 16.78
C ILE A 26 15.29 14.34 17.37
N LYS A 27 15.27 14.75 18.64
CA LYS A 27 14.03 15.23 19.29
C LYS A 27 13.55 16.53 18.67
N PHE A 28 14.45 17.47 18.43
CA PHE A 28 14.11 18.78 17.85
C PHE A 28 13.55 18.66 16.43
N SER A 29 14.12 17.78 15.61
CA SER A 29 13.70 17.53 14.22
C SER A 29 12.37 16.78 14.06
N GLN A 30 11.70 16.37 15.16
CA GLN A 30 10.35 15.77 15.08
C GLN A 30 9.28 16.78 14.63
N THR A 31 9.51 18.08 14.87
CA THR A 31 8.59 19.15 14.51
C THR A 31 8.94 19.78 13.16
N MET A 32 7.95 20.34 12.46
CA MET A 32 8.19 21.04 11.18
C MET A 32 9.15 22.22 11.36
N ASP A 33 8.95 23.04 12.40
CA ASP A 33 9.79 24.19 12.71
C ASP A 33 11.23 23.79 13.03
N GLY A 34 11.40 22.71 13.82
CA GLY A 34 12.73 22.20 14.13
C GLY A 34 13.48 21.74 12.88
N ARG A 35 12.80 21.08 11.93
CA ARG A 35 13.41 20.71 10.65
C ARG A 35 13.81 21.92 9.81
N ALA A 36 12.93 22.93 9.72
CA ALA A 36 13.21 24.15 8.98
C ALA A 36 14.40 24.93 9.59
N HIS A 37 14.47 25.00 10.91
CA HIS A 37 15.60 25.62 11.62
C HIS A 37 16.92 24.90 11.34
N LEU A 38 16.95 23.58 11.48
CA LEU A 38 18.16 22.78 11.20
C LEU A 38 18.55 22.81 9.72
N ALA A 39 17.57 22.92 8.81
CA ALA A 39 17.82 23.14 7.38
C ALA A 39 18.55 24.47 7.13
N SER A 40 18.14 25.57 7.80
CA SER A 40 18.80 26.87 7.67
C SER A 40 20.25 26.89 8.16
N GLN A 41 20.62 25.92 8.99
CA GLN A 41 21.97 25.71 9.51
C GLN A 41 22.77 24.66 8.73
N ASN A 42 22.22 24.12 7.64
CA ASN A 42 22.82 23.07 6.81
C ASN A 42 23.22 21.81 7.58
N ILE A 43 22.45 21.44 8.61
CA ILE A 43 22.78 20.32 9.51
C ILE A 43 22.75 18.96 8.79
N LEU A 44 22.04 18.85 7.67
CA LEU A 44 22.03 17.62 6.88
C LEU A 44 23.42 17.23 6.36
N PHE A 45 24.22 18.19 5.90
CA PHE A 45 25.56 17.93 5.35
C PHE A 45 26.50 17.24 6.36
N PRO A 46 26.77 17.80 7.56
CA PRO A 46 27.66 17.15 8.53
C PRO A 46 27.13 15.80 8.98
N VAL A 47 25.81 15.61 9.13
CA VAL A 47 25.24 14.31 9.54
C VAL A 47 25.43 13.26 8.43
N LEU A 48 25.25 13.63 7.16
CA LEU A 48 25.50 12.72 6.04
C LEU A 48 27.00 12.35 5.95
N LYS A 49 27.90 13.32 6.14
CA LYS A 49 29.35 13.04 6.18
C LYS A 49 29.75 12.18 7.38
N LEU A 50 29.08 12.32 8.52
CA LEU A 50 29.27 11.42 9.65
C LEU A 50 28.87 10.00 9.28
N LEU A 51 27.72 9.80 8.63
CA LEU A 51 27.25 8.49 8.16
C LEU A 51 28.26 7.80 7.24
N GLU A 52 28.89 8.54 6.33
CA GLU A 52 29.92 8.02 5.42
C GLU A 52 31.25 7.70 6.12
N SER A 53 31.51 8.34 7.27
CA SER A 53 32.79 8.21 8.00
C SER A 53 32.82 7.07 9.02
N VAL A 54 31.66 6.49 9.34
CA VAL A 54 31.52 5.43 10.35
C VAL A 54 31.57 4.05 9.72
N SER A 55 32.14 3.07 10.45
CA SER A 55 32.26 1.70 9.95
C SER A 55 31.17 0.81 10.53
N TYR A 56 30.36 0.19 9.67
CA TYR A 56 29.43 -0.87 10.08
C TYR A 56 30.15 -2.23 10.04
N PRO A 57 30.02 -3.09 11.08
CA PRO A 57 29.10 -3.00 12.22
C PRO A 57 29.65 -2.31 13.50
N GLN A 58 30.90 -1.84 13.51
CA GLN A 58 31.58 -1.37 14.74
C GLN A 58 30.92 -0.13 15.37
N ASP A 59 30.50 0.84 14.56
CA ASP A 59 29.96 2.14 14.99
C ASP A 59 28.42 2.18 14.92
N ARG A 60 27.76 1.04 15.11
CA ARG A 60 26.32 0.85 14.88
C ARG A 60 25.44 1.91 15.55
N ASP A 61 25.68 2.24 16.81
CA ASP A 61 24.77 3.13 17.56
C ASP A 61 24.85 4.58 17.06
N LEU A 62 26.04 5.03 16.69
CA LEU A 62 26.25 6.34 16.06
C LEU A 62 25.61 6.37 14.67
N LEU A 63 25.74 5.29 13.91
CA LEU A 63 25.13 5.13 12.60
C LEU A 63 23.60 5.19 12.68
N VAL A 64 22.99 4.44 13.60
CA VAL A 64 21.54 4.44 13.83
C VAL A 64 21.04 5.84 14.22
N SER A 65 21.77 6.54 15.08
CA SER A 65 21.41 7.90 15.50
C SER A 65 21.50 8.90 14.33
N SER A 66 22.55 8.79 13.51
CA SER A 66 22.74 9.61 12.31
C SER A 66 21.62 9.37 11.29
N LEU A 67 21.26 8.10 11.03
CA LEU A 67 20.15 7.74 10.16
C LEU A 67 18.81 8.27 10.66
N LYS A 68 18.52 8.16 11.97
CA LYS A 68 17.29 8.70 12.56
C LYS A 68 17.20 10.21 12.35
N LEU A 69 18.31 10.92 12.56
CA LEU A 69 18.37 12.36 12.35
C LEU A 69 18.17 12.72 10.87
N LEU A 70 18.90 12.07 9.95
CA LEU A 70 18.71 12.29 8.50
C LEU A 70 17.28 12.01 8.06
N ARG A 71 16.70 10.90 8.50
CA ARG A 71 15.31 10.54 8.21
C ARG A 71 14.34 11.62 8.65
N ASN A 72 14.55 12.20 9.84
CA ASN A 72 13.74 13.32 10.30
C ASN A 72 14.01 14.57 9.46
N LEU A 73 15.27 14.95 9.21
CA LEU A 73 15.62 16.15 8.44
C LEU A 73 15.01 16.17 7.03
N CYS A 74 14.91 15.01 6.37
CA CYS A 74 14.29 14.87 5.04
C CYS A 74 12.75 14.77 5.08
N ALA A 75 12.10 14.70 6.26
CA ALA A 75 10.66 14.51 6.34
C ALA A 75 9.88 15.78 5.96
N GLY A 76 9.40 15.85 4.71
CA GLY A 76 8.59 16.97 4.21
C GLY A 76 9.33 18.31 4.17
N ASN A 77 10.66 18.28 4.10
CA ASN A 77 11.50 19.47 3.94
C ASN A 77 12.23 19.41 2.59
N ILE A 78 11.71 20.15 1.61
CA ILE A 78 12.18 20.07 0.22
C ILE A 78 13.64 20.47 0.06
N TYR A 79 14.11 21.46 0.83
CA TYR A 79 15.51 21.88 0.82
C TYR A 79 16.44 20.73 1.20
N ASN A 80 16.14 20.05 2.31
CA ASN A 80 16.93 18.91 2.76
C ASN A 80 16.80 17.70 1.83
N GLN A 81 15.63 17.46 1.25
CA GLN A 81 15.42 16.36 0.29
C GLN A 81 16.27 16.56 -0.97
N ASN A 82 16.27 17.78 -1.54
CA ASN A 82 17.12 18.14 -2.68
C ASN A 82 18.61 18.01 -2.32
N LEU A 83 19.01 18.62 -1.20
CA LEU A 83 20.40 18.61 -0.73
C LEU A 83 20.88 17.17 -0.47
N PHE A 84 20.03 16.28 0.03
CA PHE A 84 20.36 14.87 0.23
C PHE A 84 20.73 14.18 -1.09
N VAL A 85 19.97 14.41 -2.17
CA VAL A 85 20.26 13.85 -3.50
C VAL A 85 21.52 14.48 -4.09
N GLU A 86 21.66 15.81 -4.03
CA GLU A 86 22.83 16.56 -4.51
C GLU A 86 24.14 16.06 -3.86
N LEU A 87 24.09 15.74 -2.56
CA LEU A 87 25.22 15.22 -1.80
C LEU A 87 25.44 13.71 -1.97
N LYS A 88 24.79 13.06 -2.94
CA LYS A 88 24.85 11.61 -3.18
C LYS A 88 24.40 10.77 -1.99
N GLY A 89 23.45 11.27 -1.19
CA GLY A 89 22.93 10.58 -0.02
C GLY A 89 22.34 9.21 -0.31
N VAL A 90 21.70 9.01 -1.47
CA VAL A 90 21.21 7.69 -1.90
C VAL A 90 22.36 6.68 -2.03
N SER A 91 23.50 7.11 -2.57
CA SER A 91 24.70 6.26 -2.71
C SER A 91 25.30 5.91 -1.35
N ALA A 92 25.26 6.84 -0.38
CA ALA A 92 25.68 6.56 0.99
C ALA A 92 24.78 5.50 1.65
N ILE A 93 23.46 5.56 1.44
CA ILE A 93 22.52 4.55 1.94
C ILE A 93 22.71 3.21 1.23
N LEU A 94 22.90 3.18 -0.09
CA LEU A 94 23.24 1.97 -0.84
C LEU A 94 24.51 1.30 -0.29
N SER A 95 25.55 2.09 -0.05
CA SER A 95 26.83 1.61 0.51
C SER A 95 26.61 0.96 1.87
N LEU A 96 25.83 1.61 2.74
CA LEU A 96 25.45 1.08 4.03
C LEU A 96 24.65 -0.23 3.92
N LEU A 97 23.61 -0.27 3.07
CA LEU A 97 22.79 -1.47 2.87
C LEU A 97 23.65 -2.63 2.37
N THR A 98 24.64 -2.36 1.52
CA THR A 98 25.62 -3.36 1.06
C THR A 98 26.49 -3.89 2.20
N SER A 99 26.92 -3.02 3.12
CA SER A 99 27.64 -3.43 4.34
C SER A 99 26.75 -4.28 5.26
N VAL A 100 25.47 -3.91 5.43
CA VAL A 100 24.51 -4.70 6.21
C VAL A 100 24.24 -6.06 5.58
N ARG A 101 24.09 -6.13 4.26
CA ARG A 101 23.91 -7.38 3.51
C ARG A 101 25.10 -8.34 3.67
N SER A 102 26.31 -7.79 3.72
CA SER A 102 27.54 -8.57 3.85
C SER A 102 27.85 -8.98 5.30
N SER A 103 27.08 -8.52 6.28
CA SER A 103 27.27 -8.85 7.70
C SER A 103 26.75 -10.24 8.04
N ALA A 104 27.41 -10.91 8.99
CA ALA A 104 27.01 -12.21 9.49
C ALA A 104 25.63 -12.20 10.17
N VAL A 105 25.25 -11.07 10.76
CA VAL A 105 23.95 -10.87 11.41
C VAL A 105 23.18 -9.79 10.66
N LEU A 106 21.94 -10.11 10.28
CA LEU A 106 21.03 -9.18 9.65
C LEU A 106 20.56 -8.14 10.68
N ASP A 107 20.78 -6.86 10.36
CA ASP A 107 20.27 -5.73 11.12
C ASP A 107 19.11 -5.07 10.38
N ASP A 108 17.92 -5.68 10.51
CA ASP A 108 16.69 -5.17 9.90
C ASP A 108 16.28 -3.80 10.44
N GLY A 109 16.79 -3.41 11.62
CA GLY A 109 16.63 -2.09 12.21
C GLY A 109 17.31 -1.00 11.38
N VAL A 110 18.56 -1.21 10.99
CA VAL A 110 19.30 -0.27 10.12
C VAL A 110 18.66 -0.21 8.74
N VAL A 111 18.32 -1.37 8.15
CA VAL A 111 17.64 -1.44 6.85
C VAL A 111 16.33 -0.66 6.87
N ARG A 112 15.50 -0.85 7.89
CA ARG A 112 14.24 -0.12 8.05
C ARG A 112 14.45 1.39 8.07
N ILE A 113 15.37 1.90 8.90
CA ILE A 113 15.55 3.36 9.03
C ILE A 113 16.11 3.95 7.73
N GLY A 114 17.02 3.24 7.05
CA GLY A 114 17.52 3.62 5.74
C GLY A 114 16.40 3.72 4.70
N LEU A 115 15.48 2.75 4.66
CA LEU A 115 14.33 2.80 3.76
C LEU A 115 13.33 3.89 4.14
N GLN A 116 13.07 4.14 5.43
CA GLN A 116 12.23 5.25 5.85
C GLN A 116 12.80 6.61 5.42
N LEU A 117 14.12 6.78 5.46
CA LEU A 117 14.79 7.95 4.91
C LEU A 117 14.59 8.06 3.40
N LEU A 118 14.84 6.98 2.65
CA LEU A 118 14.64 6.98 1.19
C LEU A 118 13.17 7.21 0.80
N GLY A 119 12.21 6.67 1.55
CA GLY A 119 10.78 6.95 1.36
C GLY A 119 10.45 8.42 1.56
N ASN A 120 11.01 9.06 2.60
CA ASN A 120 10.88 10.50 2.79
C ASN A 120 11.48 11.30 1.63
N VAL A 121 12.60 10.84 1.05
CA VAL A 121 13.22 11.47 -0.12
C VAL A 121 12.37 11.28 -1.38
N SER A 122 11.83 10.09 -1.64
CA SER A 122 10.97 9.80 -2.80
C SER A 122 9.66 10.59 -2.82
N LEU A 123 9.17 11.04 -1.66
CA LEU A 123 7.98 11.91 -1.57
C LEU A 123 8.21 13.31 -2.15
N ALA A 124 9.45 13.73 -2.42
CA ALA A 124 9.77 15.06 -2.94
C ALA A 124 9.46 15.24 -4.44
N GLY A 125 9.31 14.16 -5.20
CA GLY A 125 8.92 14.19 -6.60
C GLY A 125 9.75 13.28 -7.52
N GLU A 126 9.46 13.33 -8.82
CA GLU A 126 9.95 12.40 -9.84
C GLU A 126 11.49 12.30 -9.90
N GLU A 127 12.21 13.42 -9.80
CA GLU A 127 13.68 13.42 -9.81
C GLU A 127 14.28 12.60 -8.65
N HIS A 128 13.66 12.68 -7.48
CA HIS A 128 14.08 11.94 -6.28
C HIS A 128 13.72 10.47 -6.39
N GLN A 129 12.52 10.17 -6.89
CA GLN A 129 12.06 8.81 -7.17
C GLN A 129 13.01 8.11 -8.15
N ARG A 130 13.38 8.79 -9.24
CA ARG A 130 14.35 8.29 -10.23
C ARG A 130 15.74 8.07 -9.62
N ALA A 131 16.22 9.02 -8.79
CA ALA A 131 17.52 8.90 -8.12
C ALA A 131 17.60 7.70 -7.17
N VAL A 132 16.51 7.40 -6.44
CA VAL A 132 16.38 6.21 -5.58
C VAL A 132 16.28 4.95 -6.42
N TRP A 133 15.39 4.93 -7.41
CA TRP A 133 15.14 3.75 -8.23
C TRP A 133 16.38 3.27 -8.98
N GLN A 134 17.09 4.18 -9.67
CA GLN A 134 18.27 3.83 -10.48
C GLN A 134 19.42 3.22 -9.66
N GLN A 135 19.48 3.48 -8.35
CA GLN A 135 20.56 3.00 -7.48
C GLN A 135 20.19 1.74 -6.71
N LEU A 136 18.91 1.48 -6.46
CA LEU A 136 18.47 0.35 -5.63
C LEU A 136 17.74 -0.74 -6.42
N PHE A 137 17.06 -0.39 -7.51
CA PHE A 137 16.42 -1.37 -8.36
C PHE A 137 17.46 -2.02 -9.29
N PRO A 138 17.40 -3.33 -9.52
CA PRO A 138 16.54 -4.33 -8.86
C PRO A 138 17.19 -5.01 -7.66
N THR A 139 18.53 -5.01 -7.60
CA THR A 139 19.31 -5.90 -6.73
C THR A 139 19.04 -5.68 -5.24
N GLU A 140 19.09 -4.44 -4.78
CA GLU A 140 18.90 -4.10 -3.37
C GLU A 140 17.45 -4.27 -2.95
N PHE A 141 16.50 -3.85 -3.79
CA PHE A 141 15.08 -4.08 -3.51
C PHE A 141 14.75 -5.56 -3.40
N ALA A 142 15.26 -6.40 -4.31
CA ALA A 142 15.04 -7.85 -4.26
C ALA A 142 15.65 -8.47 -2.99
N TRP A 143 16.84 -8.04 -2.57
CA TRP A 143 17.44 -8.49 -1.32
C TRP A 143 16.59 -8.08 -0.11
N ILE A 144 16.12 -6.84 -0.05
CA ILE A 144 15.28 -6.35 1.06
C ILE A 144 13.95 -7.10 1.09
N ALA A 145 13.32 -7.34 -0.05
CA ALA A 145 12.06 -8.07 -0.11
C ALA A 145 12.20 -9.51 0.45
N LYS A 146 13.35 -10.16 0.21
CA LYS A 146 13.67 -11.48 0.78
C LYS A 146 13.83 -11.50 2.29
N ILE A 147 14.01 -10.35 2.96
CA ILE A 147 14.00 -10.27 4.43
C ILE A 147 12.62 -10.66 4.98
N GLN A 148 11.55 -10.40 4.23
CA GLN A 148 10.16 -10.80 4.56
C GLN A 148 9.71 -10.35 5.97
N ARG A 149 10.18 -9.20 6.44
CA ARG A 149 9.73 -8.56 7.69
C ARG A 149 8.83 -7.37 7.37
N CYS A 150 7.69 -7.23 8.05
CA CYS A 150 6.76 -6.13 7.77
C CYS A 150 7.42 -4.76 7.95
N ASN A 151 8.26 -4.63 8.97
CA ASN A 151 9.01 -3.42 9.31
C ASN A 151 9.98 -2.94 8.21
N THR A 152 10.47 -3.83 7.34
CA THR A 152 11.31 -3.46 6.18
C THR A 152 10.51 -3.43 4.89
N CYS A 153 9.49 -4.29 4.77
CA CYS A 153 8.64 -4.40 3.61
C CYS A 153 7.70 -3.20 3.46
N ASP A 154 7.24 -2.58 4.57
CA ASP A 154 6.36 -1.40 4.57
C ASP A 154 7.01 -0.24 3.77
N PRO A 155 8.17 0.30 4.21
CA PRO A 155 8.80 1.39 3.49
C PRO A 155 9.31 0.96 2.11
N LEU A 156 9.64 -0.32 1.90
CA LEU A 156 10.00 -0.83 0.58
C LEU A 156 8.81 -0.74 -0.40
N CYS A 157 7.64 -1.23 -0.02
CA CYS A 157 6.44 -1.20 -0.86
C CYS A 157 6.00 0.25 -1.12
N MET A 158 6.09 1.12 -0.12
CA MET A 158 5.85 2.55 -0.28
C MET A 158 6.79 3.17 -1.33
N ILE A 159 8.10 2.90 -1.26
CA ILE A 159 9.08 3.42 -2.25
C ILE A 159 8.76 2.89 -3.65
N ILE A 160 8.53 1.58 -3.79
CA ILE A 160 8.25 0.98 -5.10
C ILE A 160 6.99 1.58 -5.70
N TYR A 161 5.91 1.66 -4.90
CA TYR A 161 4.67 2.30 -5.31
C TYR A 161 4.91 3.74 -5.78
N LEU A 162 5.54 4.58 -4.94
CA LEU A 162 5.82 6.00 -5.28
C LEU A 162 6.66 6.17 -6.55
N CYS A 163 7.62 5.28 -6.80
CA CYS A 163 8.44 5.34 -8.00
C CYS A 163 7.70 4.82 -9.24
N SER A 164 6.86 3.79 -9.10
CA SER A 164 6.14 3.19 -10.24
C SER A 164 4.84 3.92 -10.60
N ASP A 165 4.22 4.61 -9.64
CA ASP A 165 2.95 5.31 -9.86
C ASP A 165 3.15 6.49 -10.82
N GLY A 166 2.41 6.48 -11.92
CA GLY A 166 2.54 7.49 -12.99
C GLY A 166 3.78 7.38 -13.89
N SER A 167 4.71 6.44 -13.64
CA SER A 167 5.91 6.25 -14.46
C SER A 167 5.88 4.93 -15.24
N SER A 168 5.59 5.03 -16.55
CA SER A 168 5.57 3.86 -17.44
C SER A 168 6.92 3.13 -17.52
N GLU A 169 8.05 3.84 -17.45
CA GLU A 169 9.39 3.22 -17.52
C GLU A 169 9.65 2.29 -16.33
N MET A 170 9.53 2.81 -15.10
CA MET A 170 9.75 2.03 -13.87
C MET A 170 8.72 0.91 -13.71
N ALA A 171 7.47 1.13 -14.14
CA ALA A 171 6.46 0.08 -14.13
C ALA A 171 6.80 -1.07 -15.10
N VAL A 172 7.28 -0.78 -16.31
CA VAL A 172 7.73 -1.81 -17.27
C VAL A 172 8.87 -2.64 -16.68
N GLN A 173 9.82 -2.03 -15.97
CA GLN A 173 10.91 -2.76 -15.32
C GLN A 173 10.41 -3.77 -14.25
N LEU A 174 9.26 -3.51 -13.62
CA LEU A 174 8.64 -4.44 -12.67
C LEU A 174 8.10 -5.71 -13.34
N PHE A 175 7.85 -5.67 -14.66
CA PHE A 175 7.43 -6.83 -15.45
C PHE A 175 8.59 -7.63 -16.05
N GLU A 176 9.82 -7.18 -15.90
CA GLU A 176 11.02 -7.95 -16.27
C GLU A 176 11.32 -9.03 -15.21
N ASP A 177 12.12 -10.05 -15.56
CA ASP A 177 12.43 -11.20 -14.68
C ASP A 177 12.83 -10.80 -13.24
N GLN A 178 13.67 -9.77 -13.11
CA GLN A 178 14.17 -9.30 -11.82
C GLN A 178 13.08 -8.53 -11.04
N GLY A 179 12.24 -7.79 -11.75
CA GLY A 179 11.05 -7.13 -11.21
C GLY A 179 10.00 -8.13 -10.72
N LEU A 180 9.66 -9.13 -11.54
CA LEU A 180 8.74 -10.20 -11.18
C LEU A 180 9.23 -11.00 -9.96
N SER A 181 10.55 -11.24 -9.85
CA SER A 181 11.14 -11.88 -8.67
C SER A 181 10.95 -11.04 -7.41
N LEU A 182 11.16 -9.72 -7.49
CA LEU A 182 10.91 -8.78 -6.41
C LEU A 182 9.43 -8.78 -6.00
N ILE A 183 8.52 -8.64 -6.96
CA ILE A 183 7.09 -8.61 -6.66
C ILE A 183 6.61 -9.95 -6.08
N ALA A 184 7.16 -11.09 -6.51
CA ALA A 184 6.84 -12.38 -5.92
C ALA A 184 7.17 -12.44 -4.41
N GLU A 185 8.26 -11.84 -3.97
CA GLU A 185 8.58 -11.74 -2.53
C GLU A 185 7.63 -10.81 -1.77
N ILE A 186 7.20 -9.71 -2.41
CA ILE A 186 6.19 -8.79 -1.86
C ILE A 186 4.85 -9.51 -1.72
N ILE A 187 4.43 -10.26 -2.74
CA ILE A 187 3.21 -11.08 -2.72
C ILE A 187 3.29 -12.10 -1.58
N ARG A 188 4.42 -12.82 -1.42
CA ARG A 188 4.59 -13.77 -0.29
C ARG A 188 4.44 -13.11 1.07
N THR A 189 5.04 -11.92 1.24
CA THR A 189 4.90 -11.16 2.50
C THR A 189 3.46 -10.71 2.71
N THR A 190 2.81 -10.23 1.65
CA THR A 190 1.42 -9.78 1.65
C THR A 190 0.46 -10.92 2.01
N SER A 191 0.61 -12.10 1.42
CA SER A 191 -0.21 -13.28 1.74
C SER A 191 -0.11 -13.70 3.20
N ARG A 192 1.06 -13.56 3.83
CA ARG A 192 1.25 -13.85 5.27
C ARG A 192 0.64 -12.78 6.17
N VAL A 193 0.65 -11.53 5.74
CA VAL A 193 0.05 -10.41 6.50
C VAL A 193 -1.47 -10.43 6.37
N ALA A 194 -1.98 -10.75 5.18
CA ALA A 194 -3.39 -10.88 4.87
C ALA A 194 -4.09 -11.97 5.70
N SER A 195 -3.36 -12.97 6.19
CA SER A 195 -3.92 -14.02 7.06
C SER A 195 -4.03 -13.63 8.54
N VAL A 196 -3.53 -12.45 8.93
CA VAL A 196 -3.62 -11.95 10.32
C VAL A 196 -4.99 -11.32 10.56
N ASP A 197 -5.57 -11.55 11.74
CA ASP A 197 -6.84 -10.96 12.15
C ASP A 197 -6.70 -9.48 12.51
N PHE A 198 -7.42 -8.62 11.79
CA PHE A 198 -7.51 -7.19 12.06
C PHE A 198 -8.68 -6.91 13.00
N ALA A 199 -8.37 -6.80 14.30
CA ALA A 199 -9.37 -6.57 15.35
C ALA A 199 -9.81 -5.10 15.49
N SER A 200 -9.08 -4.15 14.91
CA SER A 200 -9.33 -2.70 15.06
C SER A 200 -9.52 -2.01 13.71
N ARG A 201 -10.58 -1.20 13.62
CA ARG A 201 -10.82 -0.28 12.50
C ARG A 201 -9.83 0.89 12.60
N SER A 202 -9.07 1.17 11.54
CA SER A 202 -8.31 2.43 11.44
C SER A 202 -9.18 3.52 10.81
N SER A 203 -9.08 4.74 11.35
CA SER A 203 -9.78 5.91 10.83
C SER A 203 -8.99 6.66 9.76
N SER A 204 -7.75 6.25 9.46
CA SER A 204 -6.88 6.89 8.48
C SER A 204 -6.78 6.09 7.17
N GLY A 205 -6.44 6.80 6.09
CA GLY A 205 -5.83 6.16 4.92
C GLY A 205 -4.39 5.73 5.21
N LEU A 206 -3.70 5.23 4.19
CA LEU A 206 -2.28 4.92 4.25
C LEU A 206 -1.43 6.21 4.23
N PRO A 207 -0.33 6.29 4.98
CA PRO A 207 0.13 5.31 5.98
C PRO A 207 -0.68 5.42 7.29
N THR A 208 -0.87 4.29 7.97
CA THR A 208 -1.61 4.16 9.24
C THR A 208 -0.71 4.21 10.47
N GLY A 209 0.61 4.02 10.29
CA GLY A 209 1.57 3.92 11.40
C GLY A 209 1.71 2.51 11.98
N SER A 210 0.99 1.53 11.43
CA SER A 210 1.17 0.11 11.70
C SER A 210 1.87 -0.53 10.51
N PRO A 211 3.15 -0.96 10.63
CA PRO A 211 3.88 -1.56 9.51
C PRO A 211 3.20 -2.80 8.93
N LEU A 212 2.42 -3.52 9.74
CA LEU A 212 1.64 -4.67 9.30
C LEU A 212 0.51 -4.22 8.36
N ILE A 213 -0.24 -3.18 8.72
CA ILE A 213 -1.34 -2.66 7.90
C ILE A 213 -0.79 -1.95 6.66
N ASP A 214 0.31 -1.22 6.82
CA ASP A 214 0.89 -0.40 5.75
C ASP A 214 1.54 -1.26 4.65
N VAL A 215 2.22 -2.36 5.00
CA VAL A 215 2.64 -3.38 4.01
C VAL A 215 1.44 -3.86 3.20
N LEU A 216 0.38 -4.28 3.86
CA LEU A 216 -0.80 -4.83 3.17
C LEU A 216 -1.40 -3.78 2.23
N GLY A 217 -1.51 -2.53 2.70
CA GLY A 217 -2.07 -1.44 1.92
C GLY A 217 -1.25 -1.06 0.69
N TYR A 218 0.04 -0.79 0.87
CA TYR A 218 0.92 -0.42 -0.24
C TYR A 218 1.08 -1.57 -1.24
N SER A 219 1.19 -2.82 -0.77
CA SER A 219 1.23 -3.98 -1.65
C SER A 219 -0.05 -4.15 -2.48
N LEU A 220 -1.23 -3.99 -1.87
CA LEU A 220 -2.49 -4.10 -2.61
C LEU A 220 -2.62 -3.00 -3.67
N THR A 221 -2.21 -1.77 -3.34
CA THR A 221 -2.21 -0.64 -4.27
C THR A 221 -1.27 -0.92 -5.45
N LEU A 222 -0.02 -1.32 -5.16
CA LEU A 222 0.98 -1.67 -6.17
C LEU A 222 0.50 -2.81 -7.07
N ILE A 223 0.00 -3.91 -6.49
CA ILE A 223 -0.49 -5.08 -7.24
C ILE A 223 -1.67 -4.70 -8.12
N ARG A 224 -2.62 -3.91 -7.61
CA ARG A 224 -3.79 -3.43 -8.37
C ARG A 224 -3.34 -2.69 -9.63
N ASP A 225 -2.37 -1.78 -9.48
CA ASP A 225 -1.91 -0.93 -10.57
C ASP A 225 -1.08 -1.74 -11.59
N LEU A 226 -0.23 -2.66 -11.13
CA LEU A 226 0.46 -3.60 -11.99
C LEU A 226 -0.52 -4.51 -12.76
N CYS A 227 -1.60 -4.99 -12.14
CA CYS A 227 -2.60 -5.77 -12.89
C CYS A 227 -3.27 -4.97 -14.02
N ALA A 228 -3.25 -3.63 -13.96
CA ALA A 228 -3.80 -2.75 -15.00
C ALA A 228 -2.80 -2.38 -16.11
N GLN A 229 -1.49 -2.30 -15.81
CA GLN A 229 -0.46 -1.73 -16.69
C GLN A 229 0.18 -2.72 -17.69
N GLY A 230 -0.53 -3.77 -18.07
CA GLY A 230 -0.02 -4.78 -19.01
C GLY A 230 0.04 -4.32 -20.47
N ASP A 231 1.01 -3.49 -20.85
CA ASP A 231 1.25 -3.11 -22.25
C ASP A 231 1.64 -4.33 -23.12
N SER A 232 2.37 -5.28 -22.52
CA SER A 232 2.57 -6.62 -23.06
C SER A 232 1.58 -7.60 -22.43
N LYS A 233 0.76 -8.24 -23.26
CA LYS A 233 -0.19 -9.26 -22.82
C LYS A 233 0.50 -10.42 -22.09
N ASP A 234 1.73 -10.75 -22.47
CA ASP A 234 2.45 -11.93 -21.94
C ASP A 234 2.97 -11.69 -20.52
N ALA A 235 3.71 -10.60 -20.29
CA ALA A 235 4.27 -10.31 -18.96
C ALA A 235 3.18 -10.01 -17.91
N SER A 236 2.09 -9.36 -18.33
CA SER A 236 0.92 -9.15 -17.48
C SER A 236 0.17 -10.44 -17.18
N ALA A 237 0.20 -11.44 -18.09
CA ALA A 237 -0.37 -12.76 -17.83
C ALA A 237 0.48 -13.53 -16.81
N GLU A 238 1.80 -13.59 -17.00
CA GLU A 238 2.73 -14.25 -16.07
C GLU A 238 2.64 -13.65 -14.65
N PHE A 239 2.53 -12.33 -14.55
CA PHE A 239 2.33 -11.65 -13.28
C PHE A 239 1.04 -12.10 -12.56
N VAL A 240 -0.09 -12.12 -13.27
CA VAL A 240 -1.38 -12.54 -12.70
C VAL A 240 -1.37 -14.04 -12.36
N ASP A 241 -0.72 -14.88 -13.16
CA ASP A 241 -0.56 -16.30 -12.87
C ASP A 241 0.30 -16.52 -11.61
N SER A 242 1.28 -15.65 -11.33
CA SER A 242 2.03 -15.65 -10.06
C SER A 242 1.13 -15.29 -8.86
N ILE A 243 0.24 -14.29 -9.00
CA ILE A 243 -0.75 -13.94 -7.97
C ILE A 243 -1.63 -15.15 -7.65
N ILE A 244 -2.11 -15.87 -8.66
CA ILE A 244 -2.95 -17.06 -8.49
C ILE A 244 -2.16 -18.20 -7.84
N SER A 245 -0.96 -18.48 -8.35
CA SER A 245 -0.08 -19.55 -7.86
C SER A 245 0.36 -19.32 -6.41
N SER A 246 0.46 -18.06 -5.97
CA SER A 246 0.76 -17.71 -4.58
C SER A 246 -0.42 -17.90 -3.61
N GLY A 247 -1.63 -18.12 -4.13
CA GLY A 247 -2.87 -18.17 -3.36
C GLY A 247 -3.41 -16.79 -2.95
N LEU A 248 -2.78 -15.69 -3.36
CA LEU A 248 -3.20 -14.34 -2.98
C LEU A 248 -4.64 -14.05 -3.45
N LEU A 249 -4.99 -14.40 -4.69
CA LEU A 249 -6.36 -14.17 -5.19
C LEU A 249 -7.43 -14.88 -4.32
N GLU A 250 -7.14 -16.10 -3.86
CA GLU A 250 -8.03 -16.84 -2.96
C GLU A 250 -8.16 -16.15 -1.60
N LEU A 251 -7.03 -15.75 -1.02
CA LEU A 251 -6.99 -15.02 0.24
C LEU A 251 -7.75 -13.70 0.17
N LEU A 252 -7.68 -12.97 -0.95
CA LEU A 252 -8.41 -11.71 -1.14
C LEU A 252 -9.92 -11.93 -1.24
N LEU A 253 -10.36 -12.98 -1.94
CA LEU A 253 -11.77 -13.37 -1.97
C LEU A 253 -12.25 -13.76 -0.55
N ASP A 254 -11.47 -14.54 0.19
CA ASP A 254 -11.81 -14.93 1.56
C ASP A 254 -11.84 -13.75 2.52
N LEU A 255 -10.87 -12.83 2.42
CA LEU A 255 -10.88 -11.60 3.19
C LEU A 255 -12.12 -10.78 2.90
N LEU A 256 -12.48 -10.59 1.63
CA LEU A 256 -13.66 -9.83 1.25
C LEU A 256 -14.95 -10.46 1.79
N ARG A 257 -15.06 -11.80 1.84
CA ARG A 257 -16.18 -12.51 2.50
C ARG A 257 -16.21 -12.31 4.00
N GLN A 258 -15.05 -12.20 4.63
CA GLN A 258 -14.91 -12.07 6.09
C GLN A 258 -15.09 -10.63 6.59
N LEU A 259 -15.08 -9.64 5.70
CA LEU A 259 -15.41 -8.26 6.05
C LEU A 259 -16.91 -8.09 6.27
N GLU A 260 -17.28 -7.23 7.21
CA GLU A 260 -18.67 -6.77 7.36
C GLU A 260 -19.20 -6.26 6.00
N PRO A 261 -20.41 -6.63 5.51
CA PRO A 261 -20.91 -6.12 4.24
C PRO A 261 -21.03 -4.58 4.23
N PRO A 262 -20.97 -3.92 3.07
CA PRO A 262 -21.24 -2.48 3.00
C PRO A 262 -22.60 -2.15 3.63
N ALA A 263 -22.72 -0.99 4.28
CA ALA A 263 -23.87 -0.67 5.13
C ALA A 263 -25.24 -0.81 4.43
N ILE A 264 -25.31 -0.43 3.15
CA ILE A 264 -26.52 -0.56 2.31
C ILE A 264 -26.89 -2.04 2.11
N VAL A 265 -25.89 -2.89 1.83
CA VAL A 265 -26.09 -4.33 1.64
C VAL A 265 -26.50 -4.99 2.96
N LYS A 266 -25.84 -4.64 4.06
CA LYS A 266 -26.17 -5.15 5.39
C LYS A 266 -27.62 -4.88 5.77
N LYS A 267 -28.10 -3.64 5.59
CA LYS A 267 -29.51 -3.27 5.81
C LYS A 267 -30.48 -4.13 4.99
N GLY A 268 -30.14 -4.40 3.73
CA GLY A 268 -30.95 -5.27 2.87
C GLY A 268 -31.00 -6.71 3.34
N MET A 269 -29.88 -7.25 3.81
CA MET A 269 -29.80 -8.61 4.37
C MET A 269 -30.59 -8.75 5.68
N ASP A 270 -30.52 -7.74 6.54
CA ASP A 270 -31.27 -7.68 7.81
C ASP A 270 -32.79 -7.70 7.56
N GLN A 271 -33.28 -6.89 6.60
CA GLN A 271 -34.69 -6.85 6.23
C GLN A 271 -35.18 -8.16 5.57
N ALA A 272 -34.30 -8.86 4.85
CA ALA A 272 -34.59 -10.15 4.24
C ALA A 272 -34.60 -11.32 5.24
N GLY A 273 -34.36 -11.08 6.54
CA GLY A 273 -34.35 -12.11 7.57
C GLY A 273 -33.15 -13.06 7.51
N SER A 274 -32.03 -12.62 6.94
CA SER A 274 -30.78 -13.40 6.90
C SER A 274 -30.23 -13.57 8.32
N SER A 275 -30.37 -14.77 8.90
CA SER A 275 -29.99 -15.06 10.30
C SER A 275 -28.54 -15.54 10.47
N SER A 276 -27.67 -15.38 9.48
CA SER A 276 -26.25 -15.76 9.62
C SER A 276 -25.52 -14.72 10.47
N PRO A 277 -24.68 -15.14 11.45
CA PRO A 277 -23.77 -14.22 12.14
C PRO A 277 -22.95 -13.48 11.09
N PHE A 278 -23.07 -12.15 11.05
CA PHE A 278 -22.31 -11.37 10.08
C PHE A 278 -20.81 -11.53 10.34
N PRO A 279 -20.00 -11.53 9.28
CA PRO A 279 -18.55 -11.52 9.41
C PRO A 279 -18.11 -10.37 10.34
N SER A 280 -17.21 -10.67 11.27
CA SER A 280 -16.81 -9.76 12.34
C SER A 280 -15.56 -8.93 12.03
N LYS A 281 -14.91 -9.15 10.87
CA LYS A 281 -13.67 -8.43 10.55
C LYS A 281 -13.97 -7.03 10.04
N LEU A 282 -13.18 -6.09 10.54
CA LEU A 282 -13.23 -4.69 10.17
C LEU A 282 -12.16 -4.38 9.13
N CYS A 283 -12.37 -3.32 8.36
CA CYS A 283 -11.34 -2.82 7.44
C CYS A 283 -10.16 -2.25 8.26
N PRO A 284 -8.91 -2.69 8.01
CA PRO A 284 -7.73 -2.22 8.72
C PRO A 284 -7.32 -0.80 8.34
N TYR A 285 -7.79 -0.26 7.21
CA TYR A 285 -7.60 1.13 6.79
C TYR A 285 -8.72 1.60 5.86
N LYS A 286 -8.86 2.93 5.70
CA LYS A 286 -9.82 3.53 4.77
C LYS A 286 -9.45 3.25 3.32
N GLY A 287 -10.34 2.61 2.57
CA GLY A 287 -10.11 2.17 1.19
C GLY A 287 -9.73 0.69 1.04
N PHE A 288 -9.54 -0.06 2.14
CA PHE A 288 -9.11 -1.45 2.08
C PHE A 288 -10.00 -2.34 1.20
N ARG A 289 -11.32 -2.21 1.35
CA ARG A 289 -12.27 -3.00 0.55
C ARG A 289 -12.16 -2.65 -0.92
N ARG A 290 -12.06 -1.35 -1.25
CA ARG A 290 -11.85 -0.88 -2.61
C ARG A 290 -10.58 -1.49 -3.21
N ASP A 291 -9.49 -1.51 -2.46
CA ASP A 291 -8.21 -2.03 -2.96
C ASP A 291 -8.27 -3.53 -3.22
N ILE A 292 -8.91 -4.30 -2.34
CA ILE A 292 -9.18 -5.73 -2.59
C ILE A 292 -10.00 -5.93 -3.87
N VAL A 293 -11.12 -5.21 -3.99
CA VAL A 293 -12.01 -5.30 -5.16
C VAL A 293 -11.26 -4.95 -6.45
N GLY A 294 -10.45 -3.89 -6.42
CA GLY A 294 -9.65 -3.46 -7.56
C GLY A 294 -8.64 -4.51 -8.01
N VAL A 295 -7.91 -5.15 -7.08
CA VAL A 295 -6.98 -6.24 -7.42
C VAL A 295 -7.73 -7.39 -8.09
N ILE A 296 -8.84 -7.85 -7.49
CA ILE A 296 -9.64 -8.97 -8.03
C ILE A 296 -10.16 -8.63 -9.43
N GLY A 297 -10.72 -7.43 -9.61
CA GLY A 297 -11.27 -6.96 -10.88
C GLY A 297 -10.22 -6.84 -11.98
N ASN A 298 -9.03 -6.32 -11.67
CA ASN A 298 -7.95 -6.20 -12.66
C ASN A 298 -7.34 -7.56 -13.02
N CYS A 299 -7.24 -8.49 -12.07
CA CYS A 299 -6.82 -9.87 -12.37
C CYS A 299 -7.77 -10.58 -13.36
N ALA A 300 -9.07 -10.23 -13.37
CA ALA A 300 -10.06 -10.85 -14.26
C ALA A 300 -10.06 -10.30 -15.70
N PHE A 301 -9.44 -9.14 -15.93
CA PHE A 301 -9.52 -8.44 -17.21
C PHE A 301 -8.92 -9.27 -18.36
N HIS A 302 -9.74 -9.61 -19.36
CA HIS A 302 -9.39 -10.44 -20.52
C HIS A 302 -8.69 -11.79 -20.19
N ARG A 303 -9.01 -12.39 -19.04
CA ARG A 303 -8.40 -13.65 -18.58
C ARG A 303 -9.46 -14.67 -18.18
N LYS A 304 -9.95 -15.46 -19.13
CA LYS A 304 -11.06 -16.40 -18.92
C LYS A 304 -10.82 -17.39 -17.78
N HIS A 305 -9.60 -17.90 -17.62
CA HIS A 305 -9.29 -18.84 -16.53
C HIS A 305 -9.47 -18.20 -15.15
N VAL A 306 -9.10 -16.93 -15.00
CA VAL A 306 -9.27 -16.16 -13.75
C VAL A 306 -10.75 -15.84 -13.53
N GLN A 307 -11.45 -15.41 -14.57
CA GLN A 307 -12.90 -15.17 -14.51
C GLN A 307 -13.66 -16.42 -14.07
N ASP A 308 -13.33 -17.59 -14.64
CA ASP A 308 -13.92 -18.88 -14.29
C ASP A 308 -13.54 -19.31 -12.87
N TYR A 309 -12.30 -19.07 -12.45
CA TYR A 309 -11.85 -19.35 -11.08
C TYR A 309 -12.66 -18.54 -10.05
N ILE A 310 -12.81 -17.23 -10.28
CA ILE A 310 -13.59 -16.34 -9.41
C ILE A 310 -15.07 -16.78 -9.37
N ARG A 311 -15.67 -17.09 -10.53
CA ARG A 311 -17.05 -17.62 -10.59
C ARG A 311 -17.21 -18.89 -9.77
N LYS A 312 -16.33 -19.88 -9.94
CA LYS A 312 -16.38 -21.17 -9.21
C LYS A 312 -16.29 -21.01 -7.69
N LYS A 313 -15.77 -19.88 -7.21
CA LYS A 313 -15.70 -19.52 -5.79
C LYS A 313 -16.88 -18.62 -5.35
N ASN A 314 -17.97 -18.53 -6.12
CA ASN A 314 -19.09 -17.62 -5.89
C ASN A 314 -18.68 -16.13 -5.81
N GLY A 315 -17.59 -15.77 -6.48
CA GLY A 315 -17.04 -14.42 -6.46
C GLY A 315 -17.88 -13.38 -7.18
N ILE A 316 -18.72 -13.78 -8.15
CA ILE A 316 -19.63 -12.87 -8.88
C ILE A 316 -20.61 -12.20 -7.91
N ILE A 317 -21.31 -12.98 -7.08
CA ILE A 317 -22.25 -12.45 -6.08
C ILE A 317 -21.52 -11.61 -5.03
N LEU A 318 -20.36 -12.08 -4.59
CA LEU A 318 -19.52 -11.35 -3.63
C LEU A 318 -19.13 -9.96 -4.16
N LEU A 319 -18.77 -9.84 -5.44
CA LEU A 319 -18.39 -8.56 -6.06
C LEU A 319 -19.60 -7.67 -6.36
N LEU A 320 -20.76 -8.25 -6.71
CA LEU A 320 -22.01 -7.50 -6.87
C LEU A 320 -22.41 -6.78 -5.57
N GLN A 321 -22.14 -7.37 -4.41
CA GLN A 321 -22.36 -6.73 -3.10
C GLN A 321 -21.46 -5.49 -2.88
N GLN A 322 -20.41 -5.32 -3.68
CA GLN A 322 -19.51 -4.16 -3.59
C GLN A 322 -19.90 -3.05 -4.57
N CYS A 323 -20.92 -3.23 -5.42
CA CYS A 323 -21.43 -2.23 -6.36
C CYS A 323 -22.30 -1.15 -5.67
N VAL A 324 -21.89 -0.69 -4.49
CA VAL A 324 -22.62 0.30 -3.67
C VAL A 324 -21.67 1.36 -3.14
N THR A 325 -22.22 2.53 -2.80
CA THR A 325 -21.45 3.60 -2.16
C THR A 325 -21.08 3.22 -0.73
N ASP A 326 -19.86 3.57 -0.33
CA ASP A 326 -19.30 3.30 0.99
C ASP A 326 -18.36 4.45 1.38
N GLU A 327 -18.64 5.12 2.49
CA GLU A 327 -17.90 6.32 2.92
C GLU A 327 -16.46 5.99 3.35
N GLU A 328 -16.25 4.80 3.91
CA GLU A 328 -14.94 4.34 4.35
C GLU A 328 -14.11 3.79 3.18
N ASN A 329 -14.75 3.57 2.03
CA ASN A 329 -14.14 3.06 0.80
C ASN A 329 -14.55 3.92 -0.41
N PRO A 330 -13.99 5.14 -0.55
CA PRO A 330 -14.27 6.00 -1.69
C PRO A 330 -14.05 5.26 -3.01
N TYR A 331 -14.96 5.44 -3.97
CA TYR A 331 -14.96 4.76 -5.28
C TYR A 331 -15.22 3.25 -5.25
N LEU A 332 -15.65 2.67 -4.12
CA LEU A 332 -15.98 1.25 -4.05
C LEU A 332 -17.00 0.82 -5.11
N ARG A 333 -18.06 1.61 -5.31
CA ARG A 333 -19.11 1.32 -6.30
C ARG A 333 -18.53 1.20 -7.70
N GLU A 334 -17.70 2.16 -8.09
CA GLU A 334 -17.08 2.23 -9.41
C GLU A 334 -16.15 1.04 -9.62
N TRP A 335 -15.33 0.70 -8.63
CA TRP A 335 -14.47 -0.50 -8.66
C TRP A 335 -15.27 -1.81 -8.67
N GLY A 336 -16.39 -1.88 -7.96
CA GLY A 336 -17.31 -3.02 -7.99
C GLY A 336 -17.88 -3.23 -9.39
N ILE A 337 -18.43 -2.17 -10.00
CA ILE A 337 -18.96 -2.22 -11.37
C ILE A 337 -17.87 -2.60 -12.37
N TRP A 338 -16.68 -2.01 -12.24
CA TRP A 338 -15.53 -2.32 -13.09
C TRP A 338 -15.12 -3.80 -12.98
N SER A 339 -15.07 -4.34 -11.77
CA SER A 339 -14.74 -5.74 -11.51
C SER A 339 -15.77 -6.69 -12.12
N ILE A 340 -17.07 -6.35 -12.00
CA ILE A 340 -18.14 -7.13 -12.63
C ILE A 340 -18.04 -7.06 -14.16
N ARG A 341 -17.82 -5.89 -14.75
CA ARG A 341 -17.59 -5.76 -16.19
C ARG A 341 -16.46 -6.71 -16.63
N ASN A 342 -15.30 -6.65 -15.98
CA ASN A 342 -14.15 -7.48 -16.31
C ASN A 342 -14.41 -8.98 -16.15
N LEU A 343 -15.27 -9.38 -15.21
CA LEU A 343 -15.68 -10.77 -15.03
C LEU A 343 -16.63 -11.29 -16.10
N LEU A 344 -17.46 -10.42 -16.66
CA LEU A 344 -18.48 -10.79 -17.65
C LEU A 344 -18.00 -10.64 -19.09
N GLU A 345 -17.00 -9.79 -19.31
CA GLU A 345 -16.42 -9.53 -20.64
C GLU A 345 -15.89 -10.83 -21.26
N ASP A 346 -16.43 -11.16 -22.43
CA ASP A 346 -16.13 -12.36 -23.22
C ASP A 346 -16.33 -13.71 -22.49
N ASN A 347 -17.18 -13.76 -21.45
CA ASN A 347 -17.45 -14.97 -20.67
C ASN A 347 -18.95 -15.28 -20.55
N LEU A 348 -19.46 -16.13 -21.44
CA LEU A 348 -20.88 -16.48 -21.52
C LEU A 348 -21.38 -17.22 -20.26
N GLU A 349 -20.53 -18.04 -19.65
CA GLU A 349 -20.87 -18.78 -18.43
C GLU A 349 -21.07 -17.83 -17.24
N ASN A 350 -20.22 -16.81 -17.12
CA ASN A 350 -20.37 -15.77 -16.11
C ASN A 350 -21.59 -14.88 -16.39
N GLN A 351 -21.82 -14.49 -17.65
CA GLN A 351 -23.00 -13.72 -18.05
C GLN A 351 -24.30 -14.45 -17.72
N LYS A 352 -24.34 -15.77 -17.97
CA LYS A 352 -25.49 -16.61 -17.64
C LYS A 352 -25.76 -16.64 -16.14
N GLU A 353 -24.73 -16.78 -15.31
CA GLU A 353 -24.90 -16.78 -13.85
C GLU A 353 -25.53 -15.48 -13.34
N VAL A 354 -25.17 -14.33 -13.92
CA VAL A 354 -25.79 -13.04 -13.59
C VAL A 354 -27.21 -12.93 -14.16
N ALA A 355 -27.45 -13.40 -15.38
CA ALA A 355 -28.77 -13.38 -16.02
C ALA A 355 -29.81 -14.26 -15.29
N ASP A 356 -29.35 -15.31 -14.62
CA ASP A 356 -30.19 -16.22 -13.83
C ASP A 356 -30.56 -15.63 -12.44
N LEU A 357 -30.01 -14.46 -12.06
CA LEU A 357 -30.35 -13.78 -10.80
C LEU A 357 -31.78 -13.23 -10.81
N LYS A 358 -32.50 -13.49 -9.72
CA LYS A 358 -33.89 -13.07 -9.54
C LYS A 358 -34.01 -12.06 -8.41
N ILE A 359 -34.72 -10.97 -8.69
CA ILE A 359 -35.08 -9.98 -7.68
C ILE A 359 -35.98 -10.64 -6.63
N GLN A 360 -35.56 -10.57 -5.37
CA GLN A 360 -36.31 -11.15 -4.24
C GLN A 360 -37.20 -10.11 -3.53
N GLY A 361 -36.90 -8.83 -3.66
CA GLY A 361 -37.65 -7.75 -3.01
C GLY A 361 -36.92 -6.41 -3.10
N ALA A 362 -37.60 -5.37 -2.65
CA ALA A 362 -37.03 -4.04 -2.46
C ALA A 362 -36.63 -3.87 -0.98
N VAL A 363 -35.49 -3.20 -0.75
CA VAL A 363 -35.04 -2.80 0.58
C VAL A 363 -35.58 -1.41 0.86
N ASP A 364 -36.22 -1.22 2.01
CA ASP A 364 -36.65 0.11 2.44
C ASP A 364 -35.44 0.93 2.87
N VAL A 365 -35.23 2.05 2.16
CA VAL A 365 -34.13 2.99 2.40
C VAL A 365 -34.70 4.25 3.09
N PRO A 366 -34.34 4.53 4.36
CA PRO A 366 -34.93 5.63 5.13
C PRO A 366 -34.80 7.00 4.45
N GLU A 367 -33.71 7.26 3.73
CA GLU A 367 -33.55 8.51 2.98
C GLU A 367 -34.61 8.66 1.87
N ILE A 368 -35.01 7.55 1.23
CA ILE A 368 -36.02 7.54 0.16
C ILE A 368 -37.43 7.62 0.78
N SER A 369 -37.67 6.88 1.87
CA SER A 369 -38.95 6.95 2.61
C SER A 369 -39.21 8.32 3.20
N GLY A 370 -38.16 9.02 3.67
CA GLY A 370 -38.24 10.40 4.16
C GLY A 370 -38.62 11.43 3.08
N LEU A 371 -38.45 11.08 1.80
CA LEU A 371 -38.92 11.88 0.66
C LEU A 371 -40.36 11.53 0.24
N GLY A 372 -41.05 10.66 0.98
CA GLY A 372 -42.40 10.20 0.64
C GLY A 372 -42.43 9.20 -0.52
N ILE A 373 -41.31 8.52 -0.79
CA ILE A 373 -41.16 7.59 -1.92
C ILE A 373 -40.80 6.20 -1.37
N LYS A 374 -41.32 5.14 -2.01
CA LYS A 374 -40.99 3.75 -1.73
C LYS A 374 -40.50 3.06 -3.00
N LEU A 375 -39.58 2.11 -2.85
CA LEU A 375 -39.17 1.22 -3.93
C LEU A 375 -40.07 -0.03 -3.93
N GLU A 376 -40.69 -0.32 -5.06
CA GLU A 376 -41.49 -1.52 -5.27
C GLU A 376 -40.96 -2.30 -6.48
N VAL A 377 -41.15 -3.62 -6.48
CA VAL A 377 -40.86 -4.46 -7.64
C VAL A 377 -42.14 -4.60 -8.44
N ASP A 378 -42.11 -4.14 -9.68
CA ASP A 378 -43.21 -4.30 -10.62
C ASP A 378 -43.43 -5.80 -10.88
N LYS A 379 -44.63 -6.30 -10.57
CA LYS A 379 -44.96 -7.73 -10.68
C LYS A 379 -45.05 -8.23 -12.12
N GLN A 380 -45.21 -7.33 -13.10
CA GLN A 380 -45.31 -7.67 -14.52
C GLN A 380 -43.93 -7.65 -15.20
N THR A 381 -43.12 -6.63 -14.91
CA THR A 381 -41.80 -6.46 -15.55
C THR A 381 -40.66 -7.06 -14.72
N GLY A 382 -40.88 -7.28 -13.42
CA GLY A 382 -39.84 -7.66 -12.48
C GLY A 382 -38.88 -6.51 -12.15
N HIS A 383 -39.06 -5.31 -12.72
CA HIS A 383 -38.15 -4.19 -12.53
C HIS A 383 -38.48 -3.40 -11.25
N ALA A 384 -37.46 -2.79 -10.64
CA ALA A 384 -37.66 -1.89 -9.51
C ALA A 384 -38.24 -0.54 -9.98
N ARG A 385 -39.25 -0.04 -9.27
CA ARG A 385 -39.95 1.22 -9.54
C ARG A 385 -40.09 2.03 -8.26
N LEU A 386 -39.92 3.34 -8.38
CA LEU A 386 -40.22 4.29 -7.29
C LEU A 386 -41.71 4.65 -7.33
N VAL A 387 -42.40 4.53 -6.20
CA VAL A 387 -43.81 4.87 -6.01
C VAL A 387 -43.95 5.86 -4.86
N ASN A 388 -44.92 6.78 -4.95
CA ASN A 388 -45.20 7.68 -3.83
C ASN A 388 -45.92 6.91 -2.72
N ILE A 389 -45.52 7.17 -1.47
CA ILE A 389 -46.22 6.67 -0.29
C ILE A 389 -47.55 7.43 -0.21
N PRO A 390 -48.71 6.74 -0.21
CA PRO A 390 -50.01 7.41 -0.09
C PRO A 390 -50.07 8.19 1.22
N THR A 391 -50.42 9.47 1.14
CA THR A 391 -50.65 10.36 2.29
C THR A 391 -51.77 9.90 3.20
#